data_AF-A0A6I5C3K9-F1
#
_entry.id   AF-A0A6I5C3K9-F1
#
_cell.length_a   1.000
_cell.length_b   1.000
_cell.length_c   1.000
_cell.angle_alpha   90.00
_cell.angle_beta   90.00
_cell.angle_gamma   90.00
#
_symmetry.space_group_name_H-M   'P 1'
#
loop_
_entity.id
_entity.type
_entity.pdbx_description
1 polymer ?
#
loop_
_entity_poly.entity_id
_entity_poly.type
_entity_poly.pdbx_seq_one_letter_code
_entity_poly.pdbx_strand_id
1 'polypeptide(L)'
;DWPFGRPEPRAYWLTNLPARRLAEALPLAQLRSLAGTGLRRLHEDFGLGDFEGRSFRGWHHHVTLASAALGYASLRAAAPRPARVLSGSAV
;
A
#
# COMPACT_ATOMS: atom_id res chain seq x y z
N ASP A 1 12.20 -13.92 -1.78
CA ASP A 1 13.67 -13.71 -1.86
C ASP A 1 14.43 -14.85 -1.23
N TRP A 2 15.44 -15.36 -1.95
CA TRP A 2 16.43 -16.28 -1.40
C TRP A 2 17.60 -15.46 -0.87
N PRO A 3 17.82 -15.40 0.46
CA PRO A 3 18.93 -14.63 1.01
C PRO A 3 20.26 -15.31 0.67
N PHE A 4 21.25 -14.51 0.24
CA PHE A 4 22.61 -15.00 0.00
C PHE A 4 23.15 -15.73 1.23
N GLY A 5 23.74 -16.91 1.01
CA GLY A 5 24.36 -17.73 2.06
C GLY A 5 23.39 -18.48 2.98
N ARG A 6 22.08 -18.48 2.68
CA ARG A 6 21.10 -19.27 3.45
C ARG A 6 20.65 -20.51 2.65
N PRO A 7 20.39 -21.63 3.32
CA PRO A 7 19.92 -22.86 2.67
C PRO A 7 18.42 -22.85 2.33
N GLU A 8 17.68 -21.83 2.79
CA GLU A 8 16.21 -21.76 2.64
C GLU A 8 15.74 -20.34 2.26
N PRO A 9 14.60 -20.20 1.54
CA PRO A 9 14.02 -18.92 1.18
C PRO A 9 13.33 -18.26 2.38
N ARG A 10 13.18 -16.92 2.33
CA ARG A 10 12.50 -16.17 3.40
C ARG A 10 10.99 -16.40 3.47
N ALA A 11 10.38 -16.82 2.36
CA ALA A 11 8.95 -17.03 2.24
C ALA A 11 8.65 -17.98 1.10
N TYR A 12 7.60 -18.79 1.29
CA TYR A 12 7.03 -19.67 0.27
C TYR A 12 5.67 -19.12 -0.16
N TRP A 13 5.34 -19.25 -1.44
CA TRP A 13 4.06 -18.84 -2.00
C TRP A 13 3.36 -20.05 -2.60
N LEU A 14 2.12 -20.27 -2.20
CA LEU A 14 1.27 -21.32 -2.76
C LEU A 14 0.15 -20.64 -3.57
N THR A 15 -0.03 -21.09 -4.81
CA THR A 15 -1.06 -20.54 -5.71
C THR A 15 -1.65 -21.66 -6.56
N ASN A 16 -2.93 -21.51 -6.93
CA ASN A 16 -3.60 -22.35 -7.91
C ASN A 16 -3.43 -21.81 -9.35
N LEU A 17 -2.62 -20.76 -9.55
CA LEU A 17 -2.30 -20.26 -10.89
C LEU A 17 -1.53 -21.32 -11.68
N PRO A 18 -1.90 -21.56 -12.95
CA PRO A 18 -1.14 -22.47 -13.80
C PRO A 18 0.25 -21.89 -14.08
N ALA A 19 1.27 -22.74 -14.25
CA ALA A 19 2.68 -22.33 -14.40
C ALA A 19 2.91 -21.24 -15.46
N ARG A 20 2.16 -21.27 -16.57
CA ARG A 20 2.23 -20.24 -17.64
C ARG A 20 1.89 -18.82 -17.18
N ARG A 21 1.20 -18.67 -16.04
CA ARG A 21 0.79 -17.38 -15.46
C ARG A 21 1.61 -17.01 -14.22
N LEU A 22 2.67 -17.75 -13.90
CA LEU A 22 3.45 -17.52 -12.68
C LEU A 22 4.08 -16.11 -12.65
N ALA A 23 4.43 -15.54 -13.80
CA ALA A 23 4.91 -14.15 -13.91
C ALA A 23 3.89 -13.13 -13.38
N GLU A 24 2.59 -13.40 -13.50
CA GLU A 24 1.53 -12.54 -12.99
C GLU A 24 1.41 -12.61 -11.45
N ALA A 25 1.99 -13.63 -10.82
CA ALA A 25 1.99 -13.75 -9.36
C ALA A 25 2.97 -12.77 -8.69
N LEU A 26 3.99 -12.28 -9.41
CA LEU A 26 4.99 -11.36 -8.84
C LEU A 26 4.36 -10.01 -8.41
N PRO A 27 3.56 -9.32 -9.24
CA PRO A 27 2.82 -8.14 -8.80
C PRO A 27 1.85 -8.43 -7.63
N LEU A 28 1.19 -9.59 -7.66
CA LEU A 28 0.27 -9.98 -6.57
C LEU A 28 1.01 -10.19 -5.24
N ALA A 29 2.23 -10.74 -5.30
CA ALA A 29 3.07 -10.88 -4.13
C ALA A 29 3.46 -9.52 -3.52
N GLN A 30 3.66 -8.50 -4.35
CA GLN A 30 3.91 -7.13 -3.89
C GLN A 30 2.68 -6.51 -3.22
N LEU A 31 1.47 -6.81 -3.69
CA LEU A 31 0.22 -6.33 -3.07
C LEU A 31 0.11 -6.75 -1.60
N ARG A 32 0.66 -7.91 -1.20
CA ARG A 32 0.70 -8.32 0.22
C ARG A 32 1.45 -7.31 1.09
N SER A 33 2.62 -6.86 0.65
CA SER A 33 3.43 -5.88 1.38
C SER A 33 2.74 -4.52 1.41
N LEU A 34 2.15 -4.13 0.28
CA LEU A 34 1.35 -2.91 0.17
C LEU A 34 0.12 -2.93 1.09
N ALA A 35 -0.58 -4.06 1.20
CA ALA A 35 -1.72 -4.22 2.09
C ALA A 35 -1.31 -4.13 3.57
N GLY A 36 -0.19 -4.76 3.96
CA GLY A 36 0.33 -4.66 5.33
C GLY A 36 0.72 -3.23 5.70
N THR A 37 1.43 -2.54 4.79
CA THR A 37 1.78 -1.12 4.98
C THR A 37 0.53 -0.24 4.99
N GLY A 38 -0.42 -0.49 4.11
CA GLY A 38 -1.69 0.23 4.03
C GLY A 38 -2.51 0.10 5.30
N LEU A 39 -2.65 -1.10 5.86
CA LEU A 39 -3.35 -1.32 7.12
C LEU A 39 -2.68 -0.60 8.29
N ARG A 40 -1.34 -0.68 8.38
CA ARG A 40 -0.59 0.05 9.39
C ARG A 40 -0.82 1.55 9.28
N ARG A 41 -0.73 2.12 8.08
CA ARG A 41 -1.00 3.55 7.84
C ARG A 41 -2.43 3.94 8.13
N LEU A 42 -3.41 3.08 7.80
CA LEU A 42 -4.80 3.34 8.16
C LEU A 42 -4.96 3.50 9.68
N HIS A 43 -4.28 2.66 10.45
CA HIS A 43 -4.30 2.72 11.91
C HIS A 43 -3.52 3.92 12.47
N GLU A 44 -2.28 4.11 12.02
CA GLU A 44 -1.35 5.12 12.56
C GLU A 44 -1.61 6.54 12.04
N ASP A 45 -1.95 6.69 10.76
CA ASP A 45 -2.00 7.99 10.08
C ASP A 45 -3.44 8.48 9.81
N PHE A 46 -4.41 7.56 9.69
CA PHE A 46 -5.78 7.87 9.24
C PHE A 46 -6.87 7.48 10.22
N GLY A 47 -6.49 7.16 11.46
CA GLY A 47 -7.40 7.00 12.59
C GLY A 47 -8.36 5.81 12.47
N LEU A 48 -7.96 4.72 11.81
CA LEU A 48 -8.80 3.52 11.71
C LEU A 48 -9.22 2.97 13.10
N GLY A 49 -8.37 3.17 14.12
CA GLY A 49 -8.64 2.78 15.50
C GLY A 49 -9.50 3.75 16.32
N ASP A 50 -9.80 4.94 15.79
CA ASP A 50 -10.30 6.07 16.58
C ASP A 50 -11.84 6.14 16.65
N PHE A 51 -12.54 5.13 16.14
CA PHE A 51 -13.99 5.12 16.14
C PHE A 51 -14.56 4.74 17.52
N GLU A 52 -15.26 5.67 18.17
CA GLU A 52 -15.88 5.47 19.50
C GLU A 52 -17.40 5.22 19.47
N GLY A 53 -18.02 5.21 18.28
CA GLY A 53 -19.45 5.00 18.13
C GLY A 53 -19.90 3.54 18.33
N ARG A 54 -21.22 3.30 18.38
CA ARG A 54 -21.83 1.97 18.61
C ARG A 54 -22.79 1.49 17.52
N SER A 55 -22.73 2.10 16.34
CA SER A 55 -23.55 1.70 15.20
C SER A 55 -22.68 1.17 14.07
N PHE A 56 -23.15 0.09 13.43
CA PHE A 56 -22.50 -0.46 12.24
C PHE A 56 -22.40 0.60 11.13
N ARG A 57 -23.45 1.40 10.93
CA ARG A 57 -23.46 2.50 9.94
C ARG A 57 -22.37 3.53 10.24
N GLY A 58 -22.21 3.93 11.49
CA GLY A 58 -21.16 4.87 11.91
C GLY A 58 -19.77 4.30 11.66
N TRP A 59 -19.55 3.04 12.08
CA TRP A 59 -18.28 2.35 11.87
C TRP A 59 -17.93 2.21 10.39
N HIS A 60 -18.90 1.80 9.57
CA HIS A 60 -18.70 1.65 8.12
C HIS A 60 -18.36 2.98 7.46
N HIS A 61 -19.03 4.07 7.84
CA HIS A 61 -18.72 5.40 7.32
C HIS A 61 -17.29 5.82 7.70
N HIS A 62 -16.90 5.62 8.97
CA HIS A 62 -15.56 5.91 9.46
C HIS A 62 -14.47 5.15 8.69
N VAL A 63 -14.60 3.83 8.58
CA VAL A 63 -13.65 2.99 7.85
C VAL A 63 -13.57 3.38 6.37
N THR A 64 -14.69 3.75 5.77
CA THR A 64 -14.74 4.21 4.38
C THR A 64 -13.99 5.53 4.20
N LEU A 65 -14.19 6.51 5.10
CA LEU A 65 -13.47 7.79 5.05
C LEU A 65 -11.96 7.61 5.28
N ALA A 66 -11.55 6.81 6.27
CA ALA A 66 -10.14 6.49 6.50
C ALA A 66 -9.50 5.83 5.26
N SER A 67 -10.21 4.90 4.62
CA SER A 67 -9.78 4.25 3.37
C SER A 67 -9.66 5.24 2.21
N ALA A 68 -10.62 6.16 2.05
CA ALA A 68 -10.58 7.20 1.04
C ALA A 68 -9.41 8.17 1.25
N ALA A 69 -9.11 8.51 2.50
CA ALA A 69 -7.96 9.35 2.86
C ALA A 69 -6.62 8.68 2.50
N LEU A 70 -6.45 7.40 2.82
CA LEU A 70 -5.27 6.64 2.37
C LEU A 70 -5.17 6.60 0.84
N GLY A 71 -6.29 6.37 0.15
CA GLY A 71 -6.35 6.35 -1.32
C GLY A 71 -5.91 7.69 -1.92
N TYR A 72 -6.46 8.80 -1.41
CA TYR A 72 -6.07 10.15 -1.82
C TYR A 72 -4.57 10.40 -1.58
N ALA A 73 -4.07 10.10 -0.39
CA ALA A 73 -2.65 10.28 -0.06
C ALA A 73 -1.73 9.44 -0.97
N SER A 74 -2.13 8.23 -1.31
CA SER A 74 -1.38 7.34 -2.20
C SER A 74 -1.33 7.88 -3.62
N LEU A 75 -2.46 8.36 -4.16
CA LEU A 75 -2.52 9.00 -5.48
C LEU A 75 -1.68 10.28 -5.54
N ARG A 76 -1.71 11.08 -4.46
CA ARG A 76 -0.88 12.29 -4.33
C ARG A 76 0.61 11.97 -4.31
N ALA A 77 1.02 10.88 -3.66
CA ALA A 77 2.42 10.44 -3.64
C ALA A 77 2.89 9.89 -4.99
N ALA A 78 2.00 9.28 -5.77
CA ALA A 78 2.29 8.75 -7.10
C ALA A 78 2.27 9.82 -8.21
N ALA A 79 1.70 10.99 -7.95
CA ALA A 79 1.65 12.07 -8.93
C ALA A 79 3.06 12.55 -9.30
N PRO A 80 3.36 12.81 -10.59
CA PRO A 80 4.65 13.33 -11.00
C PRO A 80 4.96 14.64 -10.28
N ARG A 81 6.14 14.76 -9.70
CA ARG A 81 6.57 16.03 -9.10
C ARG A 81 6.71 17.05 -10.24
N PRO A 82 6.12 18.25 -10.15
CA PRO A 82 6.31 19.25 -11.19
C PRO A 82 7.80 19.51 -11.34
N ALA A 83 8.28 19.54 -12.59
CA ALA A 83 9.67 19.84 -12.89
C ALA A 83 10.02 21.15 -12.21
N ARG A 84 11.02 21.10 -11.31
CA ARG A 84 11.54 22.29 -10.64
C ARG A 84 12.08 23.18 -11.76
N VAL A 85 11.31 24.21 -12.14
CA VAL A 85 11.80 25.26 -13.03
C VAL A 85 12.97 25.88 -12.28
N LEU A 86 14.18 25.55 -12.71
CA LEU A 86 15.37 26.26 -12.27
C LEU A 86 15.20 27.65 -12.86
N SER A 87 14.68 28.58 -12.06
CA SER A 87 14.74 30.00 -12.36
C SER A 87 16.22 30.34 -12.48
N GLY A 88 16.71 30.35 -13.72
CA GLY A 88 17.99 30.95 -14.06
C GLY A 88 17.90 32.41 -13.65
N SER A 89 18.56 32.73 -12.55
CA SER A 89 19.05 34.09 -12.32
C SER A 89 20.08 34.33 -13.42
N ALA A 90 19.61 34.96 -14.50
CA ALA A 90 20.48 35.63 -15.44
C ALA A 90 20.49 37.11 -15.06
N VAL A 91 21.61 37.47 -14.42
CA VAL A 91 22.31 38.78 -14.42
C VAL A 91 21.50 40.02 -14.05
#